data_AF-A0A1B1V2K6-F1
#
_entry.id   AF-A0A1B1V2K6-F1
#
_cell.length_a   1.000
_cell.length_b   1.000
_cell.length_c   1.000
_cell.angle_alpha   90.00
_cell.angle_beta   90.00
_cell.angle_gamma   90.00
#
_symmetry.space_group_name_H-M   'P 1'
#
loop_
_entity.id
_entity.type
_entity.pdbx_description
1 polymer ?
#
loop_
_entity_poly.entity_id
_entity_poly.type
_entity_poly.pdbx_seq_one_letter_code
_entity_poly.pdbx_strand_id
1 'polypeptide(L)'
;GKEQKQFFYVDAASATLNEKAVKELKKDPSVAYVEEDHVAQAYAQSVPYGVSQIKAPALHSQGFTGSNVKVAVIDSGIDSSHPDLKVAGGASMVPSETNPFQDNNSHGTHVAGTVAALNNSVGVLGVAPSASLYAVKVLGADGSGQYSWIINGIEWAIANNMDVINMSLGGPSGSAA
;
A
#
# COMPACT_ATOMS: atom_id res chain seq x y z
N GLY A 1 -2.61 -1.38 41.24
CA GLY A 1 -1.63 -0.99 40.21
C GLY A 1 -0.79 0.15 40.71
N LYS A 2 0.19 0.59 39.94
CA LYS A 2 0.91 1.85 40.17
C LYS A 2 0.71 2.76 38.96
N GLU A 3 0.11 3.93 39.19
CA GLU A 3 0.02 4.98 38.17
C GLU A 3 1.41 5.56 37.92
N GLN A 4 1.76 5.72 36.65
CA GLN A 4 3.05 6.24 36.21
C GLN A 4 2.94 7.70 35.80
N LYS A 5 1.90 8.07 35.03
CA LYS A 5 1.70 9.43 34.52
C LYS A 5 0.27 9.65 34.02
N GLN A 6 -0.34 10.78 34.37
CA GLN A 6 -1.51 11.31 33.67
C GLN A 6 -1.10 12.20 32.50
N PHE A 7 -1.82 12.11 31.40
CA PHE A 7 -1.58 12.96 30.24
C PHE A 7 -2.33 14.29 30.40
N PHE A 8 -1.73 15.37 29.91
CA PHE A 8 -2.28 16.72 30.09
C PHE A 8 -3.36 17.07 29.06
N TYR A 9 -3.24 16.54 27.84
CA TYR A 9 -4.14 16.83 26.71
C TYR A 9 -5.05 15.66 26.34
N VAL A 10 -4.87 14.52 27.00
CA VAL A 10 -5.66 13.30 26.80
C VAL A 10 -6.13 12.90 28.19
N ASP A 11 -7.44 12.69 28.34
CA ASP A 11 -8.04 12.21 29.59
C ASP A 11 -7.74 10.72 29.78
N ALA A 12 -6.47 10.43 30.10
CA ALA A 12 -5.94 9.09 30.24
C ALA A 12 -4.68 9.09 31.14
N ALA A 13 -4.33 7.90 31.63
CA ALA A 13 -3.13 7.68 32.42
C ALA A 13 -2.40 6.39 32.00
N SER A 14 -1.08 6.40 32.09
CA SER A 14 -0.24 5.20 32.01
C SER A 14 -0.08 4.58 33.40
N ALA A 15 -0.25 3.27 33.52
CA ALA A 15 -0.17 2.56 34.79
C ALA A 15 0.34 1.13 34.63
N THR A 16 1.11 0.64 35.60
CA THR A 16 1.41 -0.80 35.71
C THR A 16 0.29 -1.48 36.47
N LEU A 17 -0.41 -2.40 35.80
CA LEU A 17 -1.53 -3.16 36.33
C LEU A 17 -1.23 -4.66 36.27
N ASN A 18 -1.79 -5.42 37.21
CA ASN A 18 -1.87 -6.87 37.08
C ASN A 18 -3.23 -7.26 36.49
N GLU A 19 -3.38 -8.51 36.02
CA GLU A 19 -4.62 -8.96 35.35
C GLU A 19 -5.88 -8.75 36.18
N LYS A 20 -5.81 -8.95 37.50
CA LYS A 20 -6.94 -8.73 38.40
C LYS A 20 -7.35 -7.26 38.41
N ALA A 21 -6.40 -6.34 38.48
CA ALA A 21 -6.67 -4.91 38.46
C ALA A 21 -7.25 -4.45 37.12
N VAL A 22 -6.80 -5.02 35.99
CA VAL A 22 -7.37 -4.71 34.67
C VAL A 22 -8.86 -5.11 34.61
N LYS A 23 -9.20 -6.31 35.09
CA LYS A 23 -10.59 -6.80 35.10
C LYS A 23 -11.52 -5.96 35.97
N GLU A 24 -11.03 -5.44 37.09
CA GLU A 24 -11.81 -4.56 37.96
C GLU A 24 -11.94 -3.14 37.39
N LEU A 25 -10.88 -2.58 36.81
CA LEU A 25 -10.93 -1.26 36.17
C LEU A 25 -11.88 -1.24 34.97
N LYS A 26 -11.96 -2.32 34.19
CA LYS A 26 -12.93 -2.45 33.08
C LYS A 26 -14.39 -2.48 33.54
N LYS A 27 -14.68 -2.68 34.82
CA LYS A 27 -16.03 -2.65 35.40
C LYS A 27 -16.38 -1.30 36.02
N ASP A 28 -15.40 -0.42 36.21
CA ASP A 28 -15.62 0.89 36.81
C ASP A 28 -16.33 1.80 35.80
N PRO A 29 -17.52 2.34 36.11
CA PRO A 29 -18.27 3.17 35.19
C PRO A 29 -17.59 4.52 34.87
N SER A 30 -16.56 4.91 35.62
CA SER A 30 -15.74 6.10 35.34
C SER A 30 -14.58 5.84 34.37
N VAL A 31 -14.31 4.58 34.01
CA VAL A 31 -13.22 4.19 33.10
C VAL A 31 -13.79 3.83 31.73
N ALA A 32 -13.45 4.63 30.71
CA ALA A 32 -13.94 4.41 29.35
C ALA A 32 -13.36 3.14 28.69
N TYR A 33 -12.05 2.92 28.83
CA TYR A 33 -11.35 1.73 28.32
C TYR A 33 -10.05 1.50 29.08
N VAL A 34 -9.51 0.28 28.96
CA VAL A 34 -8.17 -0.10 29.43
C VAL A 34 -7.51 -0.87 28.30
N GLU A 35 -6.41 -0.31 27.78
CA GLU A 35 -5.59 -0.88 26.71
C GLU A 35 -4.14 -1.07 27.15
N GLU A 36 -3.42 -1.94 26.46
CA GLU A 36 -2.01 -2.15 26.71
C GLU A 36 -1.20 -0.97 26.13
N ASP A 37 -0.19 -0.53 26.87
CA ASP A 37 0.75 0.49 26.41
C ASP A 37 1.77 -0.17 25.45
N HIS A 38 1.46 -0.13 24.15
CA HIS A 38 2.26 -0.76 23.12
C HIS A 38 3.52 0.06 22.77
N VAL A 39 4.63 -0.63 22.48
CA VAL A 39 5.89 0.01 22.09
C VAL A 39 5.89 0.33 20.60
N ALA A 40 6.09 1.60 20.25
CA ALA A 40 6.43 2.00 18.88
C ALA A 40 7.94 1.84 18.64
N GLN A 41 8.34 1.24 17.50
CA GLN A 41 9.73 1.17 17.05
C GLN A 41 9.96 2.00 15.78
N ALA A 42 11.15 2.58 15.64
CA ALA A 42 11.58 3.20 14.39
C ALA A 42 11.81 2.09 13.35
N TYR A 43 10.96 2.01 12.34
CA TYR A 43 11.12 1.04 11.25
C TYR A 43 12.15 1.57 10.24
N ALA A 44 13.32 0.93 10.19
CA ALA A 44 14.18 1.01 9.00
C ALA A 44 13.49 0.32 7.82
N GLN A 45 13.91 0.62 6.60
CA GLN A 45 13.44 -0.10 5.42
C GLN A 45 13.59 -1.62 5.61
N SER A 46 12.56 -2.36 5.23
CA SER A 46 12.56 -3.83 5.26
C SER A 46 12.47 -4.41 3.85
N VAL A 47 13.06 -5.58 3.63
CA VAL A 47 12.89 -6.33 2.38
C VAL A 47 11.82 -7.39 2.60
N PRO A 48 10.64 -7.28 1.96
CA PRO A 48 9.60 -8.30 2.08
C PRO A 48 10.14 -9.68 1.69
N TYR A 49 9.73 -10.72 2.40
CA TYR A 49 10.22 -12.09 2.16
C TYR A 49 10.09 -12.52 0.70
N GLY A 50 8.97 -12.19 0.04
CA GLY A 50 8.74 -12.51 -1.38
C GLY A 50 9.77 -11.93 -2.33
N VAL A 51 10.27 -10.71 -2.07
CA VAL A 51 11.31 -10.05 -2.88
C VAL A 51 12.63 -10.82 -2.79
N SER A 52 12.98 -11.27 -1.59
CA SER A 52 14.15 -12.14 -1.36
C SER A 52 13.95 -13.54 -1.95
N GLN A 53 12.76 -14.11 -1.82
CA GLN A 53 12.43 -15.46 -2.29
C GLN A 53 12.62 -15.60 -3.80
N ILE A 54 12.23 -14.57 -4.58
CA ILE A 54 12.45 -14.54 -6.03
C ILE A 54 13.85 -14.08 -6.43
N LYS A 55 14.74 -13.86 -5.46
CA LYS A 55 16.15 -13.48 -5.64
C LYS A 55 16.37 -12.10 -6.28
N ALA A 56 15.42 -11.17 -6.16
CA ALA A 56 15.59 -9.80 -6.67
C ALA A 56 16.84 -9.08 -6.10
N PRO A 57 17.20 -9.22 -4.80
CA PRO A 57 18.42 -8.59 -4.26
C PRO A 57 19.72 -9.02 -4.95
N ALA A 58 19.77 -10.21 -5.56
CA ALA A 58 20.95 -10.67 -6.30
C ALA A 58 21.15 -9.87 -7.60
N LEU A 59 20.06 -9.40 -8.23
CA LEU A 59 20.10 -8.52 -9.40
C LEU A 59 20.39 -7.07 -8.98
N HIS A 60 19.82 -6.63 -7.86
CA HIS A 60 20.11 -5.30 -7.30
C HIS A 60 21.60 -5.14 -6.99
N SER A 61 22.24 -6.19 -6.45
CA SER A 61 23.69 -6.23 -6.18
C SER A 61 24.55 -6.15 -7.45
N GLN A 62 23.97 -6.43 -8.62
CA GLN A 62 24.61 -6.28 -9.93
C GLN A 62 24.27 -4.92 -10.58
N GLY A 63 23.50 -4.07 -9.92
CA GLY A 63 23.06 -2.76 -10.41
C GLY A 63 21.77 -2.78 -11.24
N PHE A 64 21.09 -3.93 -11.36
CA PHE A 64 19.83 -4.02 -12.11
C PHE A 64 18.63 -3.82 -11.17
N THR A 65 17.99 -2.66 -11.27
CA THR A 65 16.86 -2.26 -10.40
C THR A 65 15.60 -1.82 -11.17
N GLY A 66 15.57 -2.02 -12.49
CA GLY A 66 14.43 -1.67 -13.35
C GLY A 66 14.45 -0.23 -13.89
N SER A 67 15.57 0.48 -13.80
CA SER A 67 15.71 1.82 -14.36
C SER A 67 15.31 1.89 -15.84
N ASN A 68 14.58 2.94 -16.20
CA ASN A 68 14.04 3.19 -17.55
C ASN A 68 12.99 2.17 -18.05
N VAL A 69 12.50 1.27 -17.19
CA VAL A 69 11.38 0.37 -17.51
C VAL A 69 10.08 1.00 -17.01
N LYS A 70 9.08 1.11 -17.89
CA LYS A 70 7.74 1.60 -17.58
C LYS A 70 6.80 0.45 -17.24
N VAL A 71 6.18 0.51 -16.06
CA VAL A 71 5.24 -0.50 -15.60
C VAL A 71 3.88 0.14 -15.37
N ALA A 72 2.88 -0.26 -16.15
CA ALA A 72 1.50 0.09 -15.90
C ALA A 72 0.88 -0.87 -14.88
N VAL A 73 0.47 -0.33 -13.73
CA VAL A 73 -0.32 -1.03 -12.73
C VAL A 73 -1.79 -0.73 -13.03
N ILE A 74 -2.45 -1.68 -13.69
CA ILE A 74 -3.87 -1.63 -14.04
C ILE A 74 -4.68 -2.16 -12.85
N ASP A 75 -5.17 -1.25 -11.99
CA ASP A 75 -5.71 -1.59 -10.66
C ASP A 75 -6.64 -0.48 -10.10
N SER A 76 -6.74 -0.31 -8.78
CA SER A 76 -7.57 0.71 -8.11
C SER A 76 -6.97 2.12 -8.05
N GLY A 77 -5.80 2.33 -8.68
CA GLY A 77 -5.00 3.55 -8.59
C GLY A 77 -3.74 3.34 -7.77
N ILE A 78 -2.95 4.40 -7.58
CA ILE A 78 -1.76 4.39 -6.71
C ILE A 78 -1.76 5.68 -5.90
N ASP A 79 -1.64 5.60 -4.58
CA ASP A 79 -1.38 6.79 -3.76
C ASP A 79 -0.02 7.40 -4.12
N SER A 80 -0.04 8.47 -4.91
CA SER A 80 1.18 9.18 -5.32
C SER A 80 1.82 10.02 -4.20
N SER A 81 1.11 10.23 -3.09
CA SER A 81 1.62 10.94 -1.93
C SER A 81 2.39 10.05 -0.96
N HIS A 82 2.32 8.72 -1.16
CA HIS A 82 3.01 7.76 -0.32
C HIS A 82 4.54 7.97 -0.37
N PRO A 83 5.22 8.17 0.76
CA PRO A 83 6.63 8.56 0.80
C PRO A 83 7.59 7.51 0.21
N ASP A 84 7.13 6.26 0.12
CA ASP A 84 7.89 5.12 -0.38
C ASP A 84 7.57 4.75 -1.85
N LEU A 85 6.77 5.57 -2.55
CA LEU A 85 6.42 5.36 -3.94
C LEU A 85 6.74 6.60 -4.78
N LYS A 86 7.06 6.36 -6.05
CA LYS A 86 7.23 7.41 -7.05
C LYS A 86 6.45 7.07 -8.31
N VAL A 87 5.33 7.74 -8.52
CA VAL A 87 4.45 7.55 -9.67
C VAL A 87 4.84 8.55 -10.78
N ALA A 88 5.09 8.06 -11.98
CA ALA A 88 5.55 8.85 -13.12
C ALA A 88 4.39 9.44 -13.95
N GLY A 89 3.20 8.85 -13.86
CA GLY A 89 2.01 9.29 -14.58
C GLY A 89 0.88 8.28 -14.45
N GLY A 90 -0.20 8.47 -15.21
CA GLY A 90 -1.35 7.57 -15.14
C GLY A 90 -2.61 8.16 -15.73
N ALA A 91 -3.66 7.33 -15.79
CA ALA A 91 -5.01 7.72 -16.18
C ALA A 91 -6.05 6.87 -15.45
N SER A 92 -7.24 7.43 -15.25
CA SER A 92 -8.38 6.69 -14.71
C SER A 92 -9.41 6.43 -15.79
N MET A 93 -9.90 5.18 -15.82
CA MET A 93 -11.01 4.73 -16.67
C MET A 93 -12.31 4.60 -15.87
N VAL A 94 -12.28 4.94 -14.57
CA VAL A 94 -13.45 4.91 -13.67
C VAL A 94 -14.17 6.26 -13.74
N PRO A 95 -15.40 6.34 -14.28
CA PRO A 95 -16.05 7.62 -14.58
C PRO A 95 -16.25 8.56 -13.38
N SER A 96 -16.53 8.01 -12.19
CA SER A 96 -16.74 8.79 -10.95
C SER A 96 -15.47 9.05 -10.15
N GLU A 97 -14.34 8.45 -10.53
CA GLU A 97 -13.07 8.54 -9.81
C GLU A 97 -11.94 8.87 -10.79
N THR A 98 -11.88 10.12 -11.25
CA THR A 98 -11.04 10.53 -12.39
C THR A 98 -9.56 10.72 -12.06
N ASN A 99 -9.20 10.77 -10.78
CA ASN A 99 -7.81 10.91 -10.34
C ASN A 99 -7.17 9.53 -10.12
N PRO A 100 -6.24 9.06 -10.98
CA PRO A 100 -5.59 7.76 -10.81
C PRO A 100 -4.60 7.73 -9.64
N PHE A 101 -4.22 8.90 -9.12
CA PHE A 101 -3.26 9.06 -8.03
C PHE A 101 -3.91 9.00 -6.64
N GLN A 102 -5.22 8.79 -6.61
CA GLN A 102 -6.01 8.55 -5.41
C GLN A 102 -6.50 7.10 -5.45
N ASP A 103 -5.88 6.28 -4.61
CA ASP A 103 -6.30 4.91 -4.43
C ASP A 103 -7.29 4.80 -3.27
N ASN A 104 -8.57 4.86 -3.59
CA ASN A 104 -9.65 4.78 -2.60
C ASN A 104 -9.93 3.35 -2.10
N ASN A 105 -9.22 2.34 -2.62
CA ASN A 105 -9.34 0.95 -2.19
C ASN A 105 -8.08 0.45 -1.45
N SER A 106 -6.92 1.05 -1.70
CA SER A 106 -5.57 0.70 -1.23
C SER A 106 -4.87 -0.50 -1.91
N HIS A 107 -5.62 -1.30 -2.68
CA HIS A 107 -5.06 -2.50 -3.33
C HIS A 107 -3.98 -2.16 -4.36
N GLY A 108 -4.24 -1.22 -5.27
CA GLY A 108 -3.29 -0.83 -6.31
C GLY A 108 -1.99 -0.22 -5.75
N THR A 109 -2.08 0.53 -4.65
CA THR A 109 -0.92 1.06 -3.92
C THR A 109 -0.04 -0.05 -3.35
N HIS A 110 -0.66 -1.08 -2.75
CA HIS A 110 0.05 -2.25 -2.24
C HIS A 110 0.73 -3.05 -3.37
N VAL A 111 0.02 -3.27 -4.47
CA VAL A 111 0.56 -3.92 -5.67
C VAL A 111 1.75 -3.14 -6.23
N ALA A 112 1.61 -1.81 -6.37
CA ALA A 112 2.69 -0.94 -6.83
C ALA A 112 3.91 -0.97 -5.91
N GLY A 113 3.72 -1.06 -4.58
CA GLY A 113 4.80 -1.22 -3.62
C GLY A 113 5.58 -2.53 -3.81
N THR A 114 4.89 -3.63 -4.08
CA THR A 114 5.54 -4.91 -4.41
C THR A 114 6.41 -4.77 -5.66
N VAL A 115 5.92 -4.05 -6.68
CA VAL A 115 6.67 -3.82 -7.92
C VAL A 115 7.87 -2.91 -7.68
N ALA A 116 7.69 -1.72 -7.11
CA ALA A 116 8.70 -0.66 -7.13
C ALA A 116 8.65 0.30 -5.93
N ALA A 117 8.35 -0.19 -4.72
CA ALA A 117 8.68 0.58 -3.52
C ALA A 117 10.17 0.96 -3.52
N LEU A 118 10.45 2.22 -3.18
CA LEU A 118 11.75 2.85 -3.36
C LEU A 118 12.82 2.18 -2.50
N ASN A 119 14.05 2.05 -2.98
CA ASN A 119 15.18 1.68 -2.12
C ASN A 119 15.66 2.92 -1.34
N ASN A 120 15.30 3.02 -0.06
CA ASN A 120 15.51 4.21 0.79
C ASN A 120 15.66 3.82 2.28
N SER A 121 15.28 4.69 3.22
CA SER A 121 15.40 4.43 4.66
C SER A 121 14.08 4.11 5.38
N VAL A 122 12.96 4.02 4.66
CA VAL A 122 11.61 3.82 5.22
C VAL A 122 10.90 2.64 4.53
N GLY A 123 9.79 2.20 5.09
CA GLY A 123 8.86 1.29 4.41
C GLY A 123 9.48 -0.04 3.97
N VAL A 124 9.24 -0.39 2.71
CA VAL A 124 9.58 -1.69 2.12
C VAL A 124 10.37 -1.52 0.82
N LEU A 125 11.02 -2.58 0.38
CA LEU A 125 11.72 -2.60 -0.91
C LEU A 125 10.88 -3.31 -1.97
N GLY A 126 10.70 -2.69 -3.15
CA GLY A 126 10.08 -3.32 -4.31
C GLY A 126 11.02 -4.26 -5.07
N VAL A 127 10.47 -5.09 -5.96
CA VAL A 127 11.25 -5.99 -6.83
C VAL A 127 12.13 -5.21 -7.81
N ALA A 128 11.61 -4.12 -8.38
CA ALA A 128 12.26 -3.25 -9.34
C ALA A 128 12.16 -1.79 -8.85
N PRO A 129 12.92 -1.42 -7.80
CA PRO A 129 12.71 -0.16 -7.05
C PRO A 129 13.04 1.12 -7.85
N SER A 130 13.60 0.99 -9.05
CA SER A 130 13.87 2.12 -9.96
C SER A 130 12.99 2.13 -11.22
N ALA A 131 12.01 1.23 -11.31
CA ALA A 131 11.04 1.24 -12.39
C ALA A 131 10.13 2.47 -12.33
N SER A 132 9.67 2.93 -13.50
CA SER A 132 8.71 4.03 -13.60
C SER A 132 7.29 3.48 -13.50
N LEU A 133 6.64 3.69 -12.36
CA LEU A 133 5.26 3.27 -12.12
C LEU A 133 4.26 4.21 -12.82
N TYR A 134 3.29 3.62 -13.48
CA TYR A 134 2.13 4.31 -14.04
C TYR A 134 0.84 3.77 -13.42
N ALA A 135 0.05 4.67 -12.82
CA ALA A 135 -1.23 4.34 -12.20
C ALA A 135 -2.34 4.29 -13.26
N VAL A 136 -2.84 3.10 -13.59
CA VAL A 136 -3.94 2.92 -14.55
C VAL A 136 -5.17 2.44 -13.79
N LYS A 137 -5.98 3.40 -13.33
CA LYS A 137 -7.11 3.11 -12.45
C LYS A 137 -8.30 2.57 -13.25
N VAL A 138 -8.63 1.31 -13.04
CA VAL A 138 -9.77 0.61 -13.65
C VAL A 138 -10.73 0.01 -12.62
N LEU A 139 -10.35 0.02 -11.33
CA LEU A 139 -11.19 -0.40 -10.21
C LEU A 139 -11.59 0.81 -9.35
N GLY A 140 -12.84 0.84 -8.90
CA GLY A 140 -13.37 1.84 -7.97
C GLY A 140 -12.96 1.57 -6.51
N ALA A 141 -13.48 2.40 -5.59
CA ALA A 141 -13.23 2.27 -4.15
C ALA A 141 -13.65 0.91 -3.57
N ASP A 142 -14.62 0.22 -4.18
CA ASP A 142 -15.07 -1.12 -3.80
C ASP A 142 -14.19 -2.26 -4.36
N GLY A 143 -13.13 -1.92 -5.10
CA GLY A 143 -12.24 -2.90 -5.73
C GLY A 143 -12.84 -3.56 -6.99
N SER A 144 -13.95 -3.02 -7.52
CA SER A 144 -14.63 -3.57 -8.69
C SER A 144 -14.49 -2.66 -9.91
N GLY A 145 -14.53 -3.25 -11.10
CA GLY A 145 -14.43 -2.53 -12.37
C GLY A 145 -15.10 -3.27 -13.52
N GLN A 146 -15.53 -2.51 -14.53
CA GLN A 146 -16.10 -3.08 -15.75
C GLN A 146 -14.99 -3.56 -16.69
N TYR A 147 -15.27 -4.60 -17.47
CA TYR A 147 -14.31 -5.12 -18.46
C TYR A 147 -13.97 -4.05 -19.50
N SER A 148 -14.92 -3.19 -19.87
CA SER A 148 -14.67 -2.04 -20.74
C SER A 148 -13.65 -1.06 -20.15
N TRP A 149 -13.63 -0.85 -18.83
CA TRP A 149 -12.65 0.01 -18.17
C TRP A 149 -11.27 -0.63 -18.18
N ILE A 150 -11.20 -1.95 -17.98
CA ILE A 150 -9.96 -2.73 -18.08
C ILE A 150 -9.40 -2.66 -19.50
N ILE A 151 -10.23 -2.88 -20.53
CA ILE A 151 -9.84 -2.77 -21.94
C ILE A 151 -9.30 -1.37 -22.24
N ASN A 152 -10.00 -0.31 -21.84
CA ASN A 152 -9.52 1.07 -22.01
C ASN A 152 -8.18 1.30 -21.28
N GLY A 153 -7.98 0.69 -20.11
CA GLY A 153 -6.71 0.73 -19.38
C GLY A 153 -5.57 0.07 -20.15
N ILE A 154 -5.82 -1.08 -20.78
CA ILE A 154 -4.86 -1.79 -21.64
C ILE A 154 -4.54 -0.96 -22.88
N GLU A 155 -5.56 -0.41 -23.57
CA GLU A 155 -5.36 0.47 -24.73
C GLU A 155 -4.52 1.69 -24.37
N TRP A 156 -4.79 2.32 -23.22
CA TRP A 156 -3.97 3.42 -22.72
C TRP A 156 -2.52 2.99 -22.49
N ALA A 157 -2.28 1.82 -21.89
CA ALA A 157 -0.92 1.31 -21.66
C ALA A 157 -0.17 1.07 -22.98
N ILE A 158 -0.84 0.49 -23.98
CA ILE A 158 -0.28 0.30 -25.33
C ILE A 158 0.05 1.64 -25.97
N ALA A 159 -0.92 2.57 -25.98
CA ALA A 159 -0.77 3.89 -26.59
C ALA A 159 0.35 4.74 -25.96
N ASN A 160 0.67 4.51 -24.68
CA ASN A 160 1.75 5.20 -23.96
C ASN A 160 3.07 4.41 -23.93
N ASN A 161 3.16 3.34 -24.71
CA ASN A 161 4.36 2.50 -24.86
C ASN A 161 4.88 2.00 -23.51
N MET A 162 4.00 1.42 -22.70
CA MET A 162 4.40 0.72 -21.48
C MET A 162 5.17 -0.55 -21.84
N ASP A 163 6.22 -0.88 -21.06
CA ASP A 163 7.01 -2.08 -21.28
C ASP A 163 6.36 -3.30 -20.62
N VAL A 164 5.66 -3.08 -19.50
CA VAL A 164 5.00 -4.13 -18.71
C VAL A 164 3.61 -3.67 -18.30
N ILE A 165 2.65 -4.59 -18.39
CA ILE A 165 1.31 -4.46 -17.81
C ILE A 165 1.20 -5.44 -16.62
N ASN A 166 0.79 -4.93 -15.47
CA ASN A 166 0.39 -5.74 -14.32
C ASN A 166 -1.12 -5.61 -14.09
N MET A 167 -1.82 -6.74 -14.05
CA MET A 167 -3.26 -6.83 -13.75
C MET A 167 -3.47 -7.79 -12.58
N SER A 168 -3.49 -7.27 -11.36
CA SER A 168 -3.77 -8.06 -10.14
C SER A 168 -5.28 -8.17 -9.90
N LEU A 169 -6.01 -8.51 -10.96
CA LEU A 169 -7.47 -8.52 -11.01
C LEU A 169 -7.97 -9.61 -11.96
N GLY A 170 -9.25 -9.93 -11.88
CA GLY A 170 -9.87 -10.90 -12.78
C GLY A 170 -11.36 -11.05 -12.51
N GLY A 171 -12.03 -11.84 -13.32
CA GLY A 171 -13.42 -12.23 -13.09
C GLY A 171 -13.73 -13.64 -13.57
N PRO A 172 -14.87 -14.20 -13.16
CA PRO A 172 -15.20 -15.61 -13.42
C PRO A 172 -15.67 -15.88 -14.85
N SER A 173 -15.93 -14.84 -15.65
CA SER A 173 -16.52 -14.94 -16.99
C SER A 173 -15.55 -14.43 -18.05
N GLY A 174 -15.46 -15.14 -19.17
CA GLY A 174 -14.77 -14.62 -20.36
C GLY A 174 -15.59 -13.49 -21.01
N SER A 175 -14.88 -12.50 -21.58
CA SER A 175 -15.47 -11.54 -22.51
C SER A 175 -15.13 -11.96 -23.93
N ALA A 176 -16.10 -11.84 -24.84
CA ALA A 176 -15.91 -12.09 -26.28
C ALA A 176 -15.63 -10.81 -27.08
N ALA A 177 -15.66 -9.65 -26.41
CA ALA A 177 -15.23 -8.38 -26.96
C ALA A 177 -13.71 -8.33 -27.12
#